data_AF-A0A3P6F6B6-F1
#
_entry.id   AF-A0A3P6F6B6-F1
#
_cell.length_a   1.000
_cell.length_b   1.000
_cell.length_c   1.000
_cell.angle_alpha   90.00
_cell.angle_beta   90.00
_cell.angle_gamma   90.00
#
_symmetry.space_group_name_H-M   'P 1'
#
loop_
_entity.id
_entity.type
_entity.pdbx_description
1 polymer ?
#
loop_
_entity_poly.entity_id
_entity_poly.type
_entity_poly.pdbx_seq_one_letter_code
_entity_poly.pdbx_strand_id
1 'polypeptide(L)'
;MSKMKLAFTPVAQLKPDSENEIWKIKVRIVRMWRFQNGVKPGDVGGIDLILLYDKGDRIQVCIRGKLISKFEDDLGEGKCCILMNFKLSPNLGILRGTPHPFKIFFHLVNTR
;
A
#
# COMPACT_ATOMS: atom_id res chain seq x y z
N MET A 1 -17.77 16.18 -21.63
CA MET A 1 -17.22 16.42 -20.27
C MET A 1 -15.89 15.70 -20.16
N SER A 2 -14.78 16.42 -20.04
CA SER A 2 -13.45 15.83 -19.86
C SER A 2 -13.37 15.15 -18.49
N LYS A 3 -13.06 13.85 -18.45
CA LYS A 3 -12.70 13.16 -17.20
C LYS A 3 -11.39 13.80 -16.70
N MET A 4 -11.46 14.55 -15.61
CA MET A 4 -10.27 15.11 -14.96
C MET A 4 -9.34 13.94 -14.58
N LYS A 5 -8.10 13.94 -15.09
CA LYS A 5 -7.12 12.92 -14.73
C LYS A 5 -6.57 13.22 -13.34
N LEU A 6 -6.72 12.28 -12.40
CA LEU A 6 -6.11 12.37 -11.08
C LEU A 6 -4.58 12.44 -11.18
N ALA A 7 -3.98 13.46 -10.57
CA ALA A 7 -2.55 13.70 -10.55
C ALA A 7 -1.81 12.71 -9.63
N PHE A 8 -0.50 12.53 -9.86
CA PHE A 8 0.33 11.74 -8.96
C PHE A 8 0.76 12.56 -7.75
N THR A 9 0.64 11.98 -6.56
CA THR A 9 1.06 12.57 -5.29
C THR A 9 2.41 11.99 -4.85
N PRO A 10 3.38 12.83 -4.47
CA PRO A 10 4.59 12.36 -3.80
C PRO A 10 4.27 11.66 -2.48
N VAL A 11 5.00 10.59 -2.15
CA VAL A 11 4.77 9.83 -0.91
C VAL A 11 4.91 10.71 0.34
N ALA A 12 5.89 11.62 0.37
CA ALA A 12 6.10 12.55 1.48
C ALA A 12 4.93 13.54 1.73
N GLN A 13 4.00 13.68 0.77
CA GLN A 13 2.83 14.58 0.90
C GLN A 13 1.55 13.85 1.32
N LEU A 14 1.62 12.53 1.54
CA LEU A 14 0.48 11.73 1.97
C LEU A 14 0.08 12.08 3.41
N LYS A 15 -1.20 12.37 3.62
CA LYS A 15 -1.80 12.73 4.92
C LYS A 15 -3.13 11.99 5.15
N PRO A 16 -3.45 11.60 6.39
CA PRO A 16 -4.60 10.74 6.70
C PRO A 16 -5.98 11.42 6.61
N ASP A 17 -6.06 12.75 6.55
CA ASP A 17 -7.28 13.48 6.90
C ASP A 17 -7.95 14.21 5.72
N SER A 18 -8.28 13.43 4.70
CA SER A 18 -8.89 13.95 3.49
C SER A 18 -10.01 13.01 3.09
N GLU A 19 -11.16 13.13 3.76
CA GLU A 19 -12.32 12.23 3.62
C GLU A 19 -12.77 12.03 2.16
N ASN A 20 -12.42 12.96 1.26
CA ASN A 20 -12.73 12.90 -0.16
C ASN A 20 -11.52 12.83 -1.11
N GLU A 21 -10.29 12.71 -0.60
CA GLU A 21 -9.10 12.72 -1.47
C GLU A 21 -8.70 11.28 -1.82
N ILE A 22 -8.79 10.99 -3.13
CA ILE A 22 -8.26 9.78 -3.71
C ILE A 22 -6.81 10.05 -4.03
N TRP A 23 -5.91 9.37 -3.33
CA TRP A 23 -4.49 9.42 -3.65
C TRP A 23 -4.16 8.56 -4.86
N LYS A 24 -3.18 8.98 -5.65
CA LYS A 24 -2.58 8.18 -6.72
C LYS A 24 -1.07 8.34 -6.67
N ILE A 25 -0.35 7.23 -6.51
CA ILE A 25 1.11 7.23 -6.43
C ILE A 25 1.71 6.28 -7.46
N LYS A 26 2.91 6.59 -7.94
CA LYS A 26 3.72 5.70 -8.79
C LYS A 26 4.99 5.34 -8.02
N VAL A 27 5.23 4.05 -7.83
CA VAL A 27 6.27 3.54 -6.93
C VAL A 27 6.88 2.26 -7.47
N ARG A 28 8.02 1.87 -6.92
CA ARG A 28 8.64 0.55 -7.12
C ARG A 28 8.55 -0.30 -5.86
N ILE A 29 8.18 -1.56 -5.99
CA ILE A 29 8.23 -2.53 -4.88
C ILE A 29 9.70 -2.90 -4.65
N VAL A 30 10.26 -2.58 -3.49
CA VAL A 30 11.67 -2.88 -3.16
C VAL A 30 11.84 -4.03 -2.18
N ARG A 31 10.81 -4.33 -1.37
CA ARG A 31 10.75 -5.53 -0.54
C ARG A 31 9.32 -6.06 -0.49
N MET A 32 9.16 -7.37 -0.46
CA MET A 32 7.89 -8.06 -0.33
C MET A 32 8.04 -9.32 0.52
N TRP A 33 7.18 -9.48 1.53
CA TRP A 33 7.14 -10.73 2.30
C TRP A 33 5.72 -11.08 2.73
N ARG A 34 5.44 -12.38 2.80
CA ARG A 34 4.20 -12.93 3.37
C ARG A 34 4.39 -13.10 4.87
N PHE A 35 3.34 -12.82 5.65
CA PHE A 35 3.29 -13.08 7.08
C PHE A 35 2.06 -13.92 7.43
N GLN A 36 2.09 -14.59 8.58
CA GLN A 36 0.98 -15.39 9.10
C GLN A 36 0.26 -14.61 10.21
N ASN A 37 -1.06 -14.80 10.33
CA ASN A 37 -1.87 -14.14 11.38
C ASN A 37 -1.83 -14.88 12.74
N GLY A 38 -1.07 -15.97 12.85
CA GLY A 38 -0.92 -16.75 14.09
C GLY A 38 -2.16 -17.54 14.53
N VAL A 39 -3.31 -17.37 13.87
CA VAL A 39 -4.58 -18.05 14.24
C VAL A 39 -4.58 -19.53 13.83
N LYS A 40 -4.03 -19.85 12.65
CA LYS A 40 -3.90 -21.23 12.16
C LYS A 40 -2.55 -21.42 11.45
N PRO A 41 -1.82 -22.50 11.74
CA PRO A 41 -0.62 -22.85 10.98
C PRO A 41 -0.93 -22.96 9.49
N GLY A 42 -0.12 -22.30 8.65
CA GLY A 42 -0.29 -22.30 7.19
C GLY A 42 -1.23 -21.22 6.63
N ASP A 43 -1.97 -20.49 7.48
CA ASP A 43 -2.85 -19.42 7.00
C ASP A 43 -2.05 -18.14 6.71
N VAL A 44 -2.14 -17.65 5.46
CA VAL A 44 -1.43 -16.44 5.04
C VAL A 44 -2.19 -15.23 5.58
N GLY A 45 -1.56 -14.57 6.53
CA GLY A 45 -2.13 -13.41 7.20
C GLY A 45 -2.19 -12.16 6.32
N GLY A 46 -1.19 -12.02 5.45
CA GLY A 46 -1.09 -10.92 4.51
C GLY A 46 0.25 -10.90 3.77
N ILE A 47 0.40 -9.88 2.95
CA ILE A 47 1.65 -9.46 2.32
C ILE A 47 1.99 -8.07 2.83
N ASP A 48 3.21 -7.90 3.33
CA ASP A 48 3.78 -6.59 3.59
C ASP A 48 4.74 -6.21 2.46
N LEU A 49 4.70 -4.93 2.08
CA LEU A 49 5.53 -4.37 1.03
C LEU A 49 6.28 -3.14 1.55
N ILE A 50 7.47 -2.91 0.99
CA ILE A 50 8.14 -1.62 1.05
C ILE A 50 8.18 -1.04 -0.36
N LEU A 51 7.63 0.15 -0.48
CA LEU A 51 7.57 0.89 -1.73
C LEU A 51 8.61 1.99 -1.71
N LEU A 52 9.28 2.18 -2.84
CA LEU A 52 10.19 3.29 -3.09
C LEU A 52 9.54 4.26 -4.06
N TYR A 53 9.48 5.52 -3.66
CA TYR A 53 9.16 6.65 -4.53
C TYR A 53 10.44 7.22 -5.15
N ASP A 54 10.27 7.92 -6.28
CA ASP A 54 11.35 8.45 -7.14
C ASP A 54 12.42 9.24 -6.38
N LYS A 55 12.02 10.01 -5.36
CA LYS A 55 12.92 10.84 -4.54
C LYS A 55 13.57 10.14 -3.34
N GLY A 56 13.46 8.81 -3.26
CA GLY A 56 14.06 8.02 -2.17
C GLY A 56 13.14 7.79 -0.96
N ASP A 57 11.98 8.46 -0.92
CA ASP A 57 10.96 8.24 0.12
C ASP A 57 10.45 6.79 0.07
N ARG A 58 10.29 6.18 1.25
CA ARG A 58 9.78 4.81 1.37
C ARG A 58 8.53 4.79 2.22
N ILE A 59 7.57 3.98 1.82
CA ILE A 59 6.36 3.75 2.60
C ILE A 59 6.04 2.26 2.65
N GLN A 60 5.58 1.80 3.82
CA GLN A 60 5.14 0.43 4.01
C GLN A 60 3.68 0.26 3.57
N VAL A 61 3.35 -0.91 3.05
CA VAL A 61 1.98 -1.33 2.74
C VAL A 61 1.68 -2.66 3.39
N CYS A 62 0.44 -2.84 3.84
CA CYS A 62 -0.07 -4.17 4.19
C CYS A 62 -1.30 -4.51 3.34
N ILE A 63 -1.24 -5.67 2.69
CA ILE A 63 -2.36 -6.32 2.02
C ILE A 63 -2.77 -7.50 2.90
N ARG A 64 -3.99 -7.48 3.44
CA ARG A 64 -4.50 -8.58 4.27
C ARG A 64 -4.81 -9.82 3.42
N GLY A 65 -4.75 -11.00 4.02
CA GLY A 65 -4.96 -12.31 3.37
C GLY A 65 -6.15 -12.34 2.40
N LYS A 66 -7.31 -11.81 2.83
CA LYS A 66 -8.55 -11.72 2.03
C LYS A 66 -8.44 -10.95 0.71
N LEU A 67 -7.40 -10.15 0.53
CA LEU A 67 -7.16 -9.31 -0.63
C LEU A 67 -5.97 -9.80 -1.47
N ILE A 68 -5.22 -10.81 -1.04
CA ILE A 68 -4.00 -11.25 -1.73
C ILE A 68 -4.31 -11.66 -3.17
N SER A 69 -5.33 -12.51 -3.37
CA SER A 69 -5.71 -13.01 -4.70
C SER A 69 -6.11 -11.91 -5.69
N LYS A 70 -6.48 -10.72 -5.21
CA LYS A 70 -6.81 -9.57 -6.06
C LYS A 70 -5.56 -8.89 -6.64
N PHE A 71 -4.42 -9.01 -5.97
CA PHE A 71 -3.23 -8.23 -6.28
C PHE A 71 -2.00 -9.08 -6.60
N GLU A 72 -2.00 -10.37 -6.25
CA GLU A 72 -0.77 -11.19 -6.27
C GLU A 72 -0.04 -11.23 -7.61
N ASP A 73 -0.77 -11.26 -8.73
CA ASP A 73 -0.19 -11.27 -10.08
C ASP A 73 0.50 -9.94 -10.43
N ASP A 74 0.01 -8.83 -9.87
CA ASP A 74 0.55 -7.49 -10.09
C ASP A 74 1.74 -7.18 -9.17
N LEU A 75 1.91 -7.94 -8.08
CA LEU A 75 2.99 -7.75 -7.11
C LEU A 75 4.27 -8.46 -7.56
N GLY A 76 5.40 -7.94 -7.07
CA GLY A 76 6.72 -8.49 -7.33
C GLY A 76 7.81 -7.48 -7.02
N GLU A 77 8.87 -7.92 -6.33
CA GLU A 77 10.04 -7.06 -6.11
C GLU A 77 10.63 -6.59 -7.43
N GLY A 78 11.03 -5.32 -7.50
CA GLY A 78 11.50 -4.66 -8.71
C GLY A 78 10.39 -4.10 -9.61
N LYS A 79 9.13 -4.56 -9.48
CA LYS A 79 8.02 -4.04 -10.31
C LYS A 79 7.68 -2.60 -9.92
N CYS A 80 7.39 -1.79 -10.94
CA CYS A 80 6.81 -0.46 -10.79
C CYS A 80 5.29 -0.56 -10.90
N CYS A 81 4.56 -0.03 -9.91
CA CYS A 81 3.11 -0.07 -9.86
C CYS A 81 2.51 1.32 -9.62
N ILE A 82 1.24 1.46 -10.02
CA ILE A 82 0.41 2.61 -9.69
C ILE A 82 -0.58 2.16 -8.62
N LEU A 83 -0.57 2.84 -7.48
CA LEU A 83 -1.49 2.57 -6.38
C LEU A 83 -2.46 3.73 -6.25
N MET A 84 -3.74 3.42 -6.10
CA MET A 84 -4.79 4.41 -5.93
C MET A 84 -5.88 3.91 -5.00
N ASN A 85 -6.70 4.84 -4.49
CA ASN A 85 -7.86 4.53 -3.65
C ASN A 85 -7.52 3.66 -2.42
N PHE A 86 -6.45 4.04 -1.73
CA PHE A 86 -6.01 3.41 -0.49
C PHE A 86 -6.24 4.33 0.70
N LYS A 87 -6.20 3.80 1.93
CA LYS A 87 -6.14 4.65 3.13
C LYS A 87 -4.76 4.62 3.76
N LEU A 88 -4.51 5.65 4.52
CA LEU A 88 -3.34 5.78 5.37
C LEU A 88 -3.75 5.49 6.81
N SER A 89 -2.87 4.83 7.54
CA SER A 89 -3.00 4.72 8.99
C SER A 89 -1.65 5.01 9.64
N PRO A 90 -1.64 5.47 10.90
CA PRO A 90 -0.40 5.64 11.65
C PRO A 90 0.43 4.35 11.61
N ASN A 91 1.70 4.46 11.23
CA ASN A 91 2.61 3.34 11.18
C ASN A 91 3.12 3.04 12.59
N LEU A 92 2.30 2.65 13.57
CA LEU A 92 2.71 2.54 14.99
C LEU A 92 3.21 1.14 15.39
N GLY A 93 3.33 0.22 14.44
CA GLY A 93 3.70 -1.17 14.73
C GLY A 93 5.16 -1.36 15.14
N ILE A 94 5.45 -2.46 15.84
CA ILE A 94 6.82 -2.89 16.15
C ILE A 94 7.62 -3.28 14.90
N LEU A 95 6.93 -3.75 13.84
CA LEU A 95 7.53 -4.14 12.56
C LEU A 95 7.51 -2.98 11.55
N ARG A 96 8.12 -1.86 11.94
CA ARG A 96 8.29 -0.67 11.08
C ARG A 96 9.37 -0.94 10.03
N GLY A 97 8.96 -1.16 8.79
CA GLY A 97 9.89 -1.33 7.66
C GLY A 97 10.43 0.00 7.09
N THR A 98 9.85 1.13 7.50
CA THR A 98 10.22 2.48 7.03
C THR A 98 10.06 3.52 8.14
N PRO A 99 10.84 4.64 8.12
CA PRO A 99 10.64 5.74 9.06
C PRO A 99 9.39 6.59 8.78
N HIS A 100 8.70 6.35 7.66
CA HIS A 100 7.51 7.10 7.29
C HIS A 100 6.41 6.99 8.37
N PRO A 101 5.78 8.11 8.78
CA PRO A 101 4.84 8.15 9.89
C PRO A 101 3.53 7.38 9.61
N PHE A 102 3.23 7.15 8.32
CA PHE A 102 2.03 6.45 7.87
C PHE A 102 2.35 5.18 7.10
N LYS A 103 1.42 4.22 7.14
CA LYS A 103 1.41 2.96 6.41
C LYS A 103 0.14 2.88 5.55
N ILE A 104 0.26 2.35 4.33
CA ILE A 104 -0.87 2.18 3.42
C ILE A 104 -1.58 0.86 3.73
N PHE A 105 -2.91 0.91 3.75
CA PHE A 105 -3.77 -0.26 3.83
C PHE A 105 -4.71 -0.31 2.64
N PHE A 106 -4.85 -1.49 2.06
CA PHE A 106 -5.92 -1.77 1.10
C PHE A 106 -7.16 -2.26 1.84
N HIS A 107 -8.30 -1.70 1.46
CA HIS A 107 -9.59 -2.00 2.04
C HIS A 107 -10.41 -2.75 0.98
N LEU A 108 -11.26 -3.67 1.43
CA LEU A 108 -12.35 -4.18 0.62
C LEU A 108 -13.38 -3.05 0.45
N VAL A 109 -13.12 -2.12 -0.45
CA VAL A 109 -14.16 -1.17 -0.89
C VAL A 109 -14.77 -1.77 -2.14
N ASN A 110 -16.07 -2.09 -2.06
CA ASN A 110 -16.90 -2.59 -3.15
C ASN A 110 -16.63 -1.80 -4.43
N THR A 111 -15.88 -2.39 -5.36
CA THR A 111 -15.86 -1.91 -6.75
C THR A 111 -17.12 -2.44 -7.42
N ARG A 112 -18.13 -1.58 -7.53
CA ARG A 112 -19.04 -1.59 -8.69
C ARG A 112 -18.41 -0.73 -9.77
#